data_AF-A0A1C6E6J9-F1
#
_entry.id   AF-A0A1C6E6J9-F1
#
_cell.length_a   1.000
_cell.length_b   1.000
_cell.length_c   1.000
_cell.angle_alpha   90.00
_cell.angle_beta   90.00
_cell.angle_gamma   90.00
#
_symmetry.space_group_name_H-M   'P 1'
#
loop_
_entity.id
_entity.type
_entity.pdbx_description
1 polymer ?
#
loop_
_entity_poly.entity_id
_entity_poly.type
_entity_poly.pdbx_seq_one_letter_code
_entity_poly.pdbx_strand_id
1 'polypeptide(L)'
;MKKAYVIWILPQAAKKGDGHVNRISSKLENISGSTIERLESYDKSEQIMVYLNKDYDIKEKYEGSDWIKTPLVIFLNNTYDLLKKKEIMKEYGFEEIEKEVEKMCNLGEMIARENIEKGLVQGQKRKILN
;
A
#
# COMPACT_ATOMS: atom_id res chain seq x y z
N MET A 1 10.54 16.71 20.58
CA MET A 1 10.33 16.72 19.11
C MET A 1 10.02 15.30 18.65
N LYS A 2 9.02 15.10 17.78
CA LYS A 2 8.62 13.75 17.33
C LYS A 2 9.31 13.46 16.00
N LYS A 3 10.02 12.34 15.92
CA LYS A 3 10.62 11.90 14.67
C LYS A 3 9.50 11.47 13.72
N ALA A 4 9.46 12.04 12.52
CA ALA A 4 8.51 11.65 11.49
C ALA A 4 9.13 10.53 10.65
N TYR A 5 8.35 9.47 10.40
CA TYR A 5 8.76 8.39 9.52
C TYR A 5 7.88 8.39 8.27
N VAL A 6 8.50 8.26 7.10
CA VAL A 6 7.82 8.03 5.84
C VAL A 6 8.16 6.62 5.38
N ILE A 7 7.17 5.80 5.07
CA ILE A 7 7.41 4.44 4.57
C ILE A 7 6.97 4.39 3.12
N TRP A 8 7.91 4.06 2.24
CA TRP A 8 7.65 3.78 0.83
C TRP A 8 7.66 2.28 0.64
N ILE A 9 6.54 1.73 0.15
CA ILE A 9 6.47 0.31 -0.20
C ILE A 9 6.39 0.20 -1.71
N LEU A 10 7.35 -0.50 -2.30
CA LEU A 10 7.38 -0.82 -3.73
C LEU A 10 6.93 -2.27 -3.91
N PRO A 11 5.65 -2.54 -4.25
CA PRO A 11 5.09 -3.90 -4.33
C PRO A 11 5.53 -4.70 -5.57
N GLN A 12 6.18 -4.03 -6.53
CA GLN A 12 6.63 -4.63 -7.79
C GLN A 12 8.09 -4.25 -8.07
N ALA A 13 8.97 -4.56 -7.13
CA ALA A 13 10.41 -4.41 -7.29
C ALA A 13 10.98 -5.47 -8.24
N ALA A 14 12.11 -5.16 -8.88
CA ALA A 14 12.87 -6.14 -9.64
C ALA A 14 13.40 -7.25 -8.70
N LYS A 15 13.51 -8.50 -9.20
CA LYS A 15 13.94 -9.67 -8.41
C LYS A 15 15.23 -9.46 -7.62
N LYS A 16 16.20 -8.72 -8.18
CA LYS A 16 17.47 -8.40 -7.51
C LYS A 16 17.31 -7.59 -6.22
N GLY A 17 16.24 -6.81 -6.09
CA GLY A 17 15.98 -5.95 -4.94
C GLY A 17 14.89 -6.46 -4.02
N ASP A 18 14.35 -7.65 -4.28
CA ASP A 18 13.25 -8.20 -3.50
C ASP A 18 13.68 -8.46 -2.05
N GLY A 19 12.80 -8.10 -1.10
CA GLY A 19 13.05 -8.22 0.33
C GLY A 19 13.99 -7.15 0.91
N HIS A 20 14.56 -6.25 0.11
CA HIS A 20 15.41 -5.18 0.63
C HIS A 20 14.60 -4.15 1.42
N VAL A 21 15.24 -3.61 2.47
CA VAL A 21 14.72 -2.49 3.26
C VAL A 21 15.83 -1.47 3.42
N ASN A 22 15.64 -0.29 2.82
CA ASN A 22 16.63 0.78 2.84
C ASN A 22 16.15 1.92 3.72
N ARG A 23 17.05 2.50 4.51
CA ARG A 23 16.81 3.77 5.22
C ARG A 23 17.43 4.90 4.42
N ILE A 24 16.64 5.94 4.17
CA ILE A 24 17.07 7.17 3.51
C ILE A 24 16.87 8.31 4.50
N SER A 25 17.95 9.02 4.79
CA SER A 25 17.96 10.22 5.62
C SER A 25 18.18 11.45 4.76
N SER A 26 17.36 12.47 4.93
CA SER A 26 17.56 13.76 4.27
C SER A 26 18.35 14.71 5.17
N LYS A 27 19.20 15.54 4.55
CA LYS A 27 19.89 16.65 5.20
C LYS A 27 19.32 17.95 4.64
N LEU A 28 18.92 18.87 5.51
CA LEU A 28 18.52 20.20 5.10
C LEU A 28 19.76 21.01 4.70
N GLU A 29 19.76 21.59 3.51
CA GLU A 29 20.78 22.53 3.03
C GLU A 29 20.10 23.84 2.61
N ASN A 30 20.60 24.98 3.09
CA ASN A 30 20.11 26.28 2.69
C ASN A 30 20.83 26.73 1.41
N ILE A 31 20.05 26.99 0.35
CA ILE A 31 20.55 27.43 -0.96
C ILE A 31 20.40 28.97 -1.12
N SER A 32 19.47 29.59 -0.39
CA SER A 32 19.24 31.05 -0.41
C SER A 32 18.54 31.51 0.88
N GLY A 33 18.91 32.69 1.38
CA GLY A 33 18.48 33.25 2.67
C GLY A 33 19.50 33.05 3.80
N SER A 34 19.26 33.64 4.96
CA SER A 34 20.17 33.59 6.12
C SER A 34 19.71 32.68 7.25
N THR A 35 18.48 32.18 7.18
CA THR A 35 17.91 31.33 8.24
C THR A 35 18.15 29.86 7.91
N ILE A 36 18.88 29.18 8.79
CA ILE A 36 18.96 27.73 8.84
C ILE A 36 18.28 27.32 10.15
N GLU A 37 17.18 26.57 10.06
CA GLU A 37 16.60 25.95 11.25
C GLU A 37 17.64 25.03 11.89
N ARG A 38 17.80 25.13 13.21
CA ARG A 38 18.72 24.24 13.94
C ARG A 38 18.29 22.80 13.70
N LEU A 39 19.24 21.88 13.68
CA LEU A 39 18.98 20.43 13.55
C LEU A 39 17.98 19.90 14.60
N GLU A 40 17.86 20.61 15.71
CA GLU A 40 16.98 20.37 16.84
C GLU A 40 15.59 21.00 16.69
N SER A 41 15.35 21.75 15.60
CA SER A 41 14.12 22.53 15.38
C SER A 41 13.28 22.02 14.21
N TYR A 42 13.86 21.29 13.25
CA TYR A 42 13.12 20.69 12.14
C TYR A 42 12.86 19.19 12.36
N ASP A 43 11.69 18.71 11.94
CA ASP A 43 11.34 17.29 12.02
C ASP A 43 12.26 16.48 11.09
N LYS A 44 13.10 15.63 11.70
CA LYS A 44 13.95 14.68 10.97
C LYS A 44 13.06 13.61 10.37
N SER A 45 12.71 13.78 9.09
CA SER A 45 12.05 12.73 8.33
C SER A 45 13.07 11.63 8.02
N GLU A 46 12.80 10.43 8.52
CA GLU A 46 13.48 9.23 8.04
C GLU A 46 12.54 8.50 7.09
N GLN A 47 13.04 8.18 5.90
CA GLN A 47 12.29 7.41 4.92
C GLN A 47 12.77 5.96 4.96
N ILE A 48 11.82 5.03 5.05
CA ILE A 48 12.09 3.59 4.96
C ILE A 48 11.50 3.10 3.65
N MET A 49 12.33 2.55 2.78
CA MET A 49 11.90 2.02 1.50
C MET A 49 11.94 0.50 1.53
N VAL A 50 10.76 -0.13 1.45
CA VAL A 50 10.55 -1.57 1.46
C VAL A 50 10.31 -2.04 0.03
N TYR A 51 11.14 -2.96 -0.43
CA TYR A 51 11.05 -3.52 -1.77
C TYR A 51 10.47 -4.91 -1.69
N LEU A 52 9.38 -5.14 -2.42
CA LEU A 52 8.66 -6.40 -2.46
C LEU A 52 8.44 -6.80 -3.91
N ASN A 53 8.47 -8.09 -4.19
CA ASN A 53 8.14 -8.62 -5.50
C ASN A 53 6.79 -9.34 -5.46
N LYS A 54 5.87 -8.99 -6.36
CA LYS A 54 4.57 -9.67 -6.47
C LYS A 54 4.69 -11.15 -6.87
N ASP A 55 5.77 -11.52 -7.54
CA ASP A 55 6.05 -12.88 -8.02
C ASP A 55 6.90 -13.68 -7.01
N TYR A 56 7.06 -13.17 -5.78
CA TYR A 56 7.78 -13.85 -4.70
C TYR A 56 7.13 -15.19 -4.37
N ASP A 57 7.95 -16.25 -4.25
CA ASP A 57 7.47 -17.55 -3.76
C ASP A 57 7.37 -17.50 -2.25
N ILE A 58 6.13 -17.42 -1.75
CA ILE A 58 5.83 -17.38 -0.32
C ILE A 58 6.39 -18.57 0.47
N LYS A 59 6.76 -19.68 -0.19
CA LYS A 59 7.39 -20.82 0.46
C LYS A 59 8.84 -20.54 0.87
N GLU A 60 9.53 -19.64 0.17
CA GLU A 60 10.95 -19.35 0.42
C GLU A 60 11.17 -18.59 1.75
N LYS A 61 10.15 -17.87 2.23
CA LYS A 61 10.13 -17.00 3.44
C LYS A 61 11.24 -15.95 3.51
N TYR A 62 10.88 -14.69 3.82
CA TYR A 62 11.89 -13.64 3.95
C TYR A 62 12.69 -13.81 5.24
N GLU A 63 14.01 -13.92 5.12
CA GLU A 63 14.89 -14.07 6.28
C GLU A 63 14.67 -12.95 7.32
N GLY A 64 14.44 -13.35 8.58
CA GLY A 64 14.27 -12.46 9.73
C GLY A 64 13.06 -11.52 9.73
N SER A 65 12.26 -11.49 8.66
CA SER A 65 11.23 -10.45 8.44
C SER A 65 10.00 -10.91 7.66
N ASP A 66 9.87 -12.21 7.44
CA ASP A 66 8.74 -12.86 6.76
C ASP A 66 7.38 -12.44 7.33
N TRP A 67 7.28 -12.36 8.66
CA TRP A 67 6.06 -12.01 9.38
C TRP A 67 5.49 -10.62 9.07
N ILE A 68 6.28 -9.72 8.48
CA ILE A 68 5.81 -8.43 7.93
C ILE A 68 5.76 -8.50 6.40
N LYS A 69 6.84 -8.95 5.76
CA LYS A 69 7.03 -8.80 4.32
C LYS A 69 6.06 -9.67 3.51
N THR A 70 5.83 -10.92 3.92
CA THR A 70 4.91 -11.81 3.21
C THR A 70 3.46 -11.33 3.31
N PRO A 71 2.95 -10.91 4.48
CA PRO A 71 1.66 -10.23 4.56
C PRO A 71 1.55 -9.02 3.63
N LEU A 72 2.57 -8.16 3.56
CA LEU A 72 2.56 -7.01 2.65
C LEU A 72 2.55 -7.42 1.18
N VAL A 73 3.33 -8.44 0.78
CA VAL A 73 3.31 -9.00 -0.59
C VAL A 73 1.91 -9.46 -0.93
N ILE A 74 1.31 -10.33 -0.11
CA ILE A 74 -0.02 -10.89 -0.36
C ILE A 74 -1.09 -9.81 -0.40
N PHE A 75 -1.04 -8.88 0.55
CA PHE A 75 -2.01 -7.80 0.65
C PHE A 75 -1.99 -6.88 -0.58
N LEU A 76 -0.79 -6.41 -0.97
CA LEU A 76 -0.60 -5.46 -2.07
C LEU A 76 -0.61 -6.12 -3.45
N ASN A 77 -0.52 -7.45 -3.51
CA ASN A 77 -0.60 -8.18 -4.76
C ASN A 77 -2.03 -8.19 -5.30
N ASN A 78 -2.20 -7.78 -6.55
CA ASN A 78 -3.48 -7.67 -7.24
C ASN A 78 -3.90 -8.93 -8.01
N THR A 79 -3.06 -9.97 -8.04
CA THR A 79 -3.37 -11.24 -8.70
C THR A 79 -4.03 -12.25 -7.77
N TYR A 80 -3.82 -12.14 -6.46
CA TYR A 80 -4.48 -12.97 -5.45
C TYR A 80 -5.92 -12.52 -5.24
N ASP A 81 -6.85 -13.47 -5.26
CA ASP A 81 -8.23 -13.23 -4.86
C ASP A 81 -8.36 -13.05 -3.34
N LEU A 82 -9.51 -12.54 -2.91
CA LEU A 82 -9.79 -12.24 -1.51
C LEU A 82 -9.76 -13.49 -0.60
N LEU A 83 -10.20 -14.65 -1.08
CA LEU A 83 -10.24 -15.87 -0.28
C LEU A 83 -8.82 -16.34 0.03
N LYS A 84 -7.97 -16.37 -0.98
CA LYS A 84 -6.56 -16.75 -0.84
C LYS A 84 -5.78 -15.75 0.01
N LYS A 85 -6.07 -14.45 -0.10
CA LYS A 85 -5.53 -13.44 0.83
C LYS A 85 -5.93 -13.73 2.26
N LYS A 86 -7.22 -13.99 2.54
CA LYS A 86 -7.72 -14.31 3.89
C LYS A 86 -7.08 -15.57 4.46
N GLU A 87 -6.95 -16.62 3.66
CA GLU A 87 -6.31 -17.88 4.06
C GLU A 87 -4.86 -17.65 4.51
N ILE A 88 -4.03 -17.04 3.65
CA ILE A 88 -2.62 -16.82 3.95
C ILE A 88 -2.47 -15.86 5.13
N MET A 89 -3.22 -14.75 5.16
CA MET A 89 -3.12 -13.76 6.23
C MET A 89 -3.46 -14.34 7.61
N LYS A 90 -4.36 -15.33 7.68
CA LYS A 90 -4.66 -16.06 8.92
C LYS A 90 -3.45 -16.83 9.46
N GLU A 91 -2.63 -17.42 8.58
CA GLU A 91 -1.39 -18.10 8.99
C GLU A 91 -0.40 -17.14 9.67
N TYR A 92 -0.45 -15.85 9.31
CA TYR A 92 0.37 -14.79 9.89
C TYR A 92 -0.30 -14.07 11.08
N GLY A 93 -1.43 -14.56 11.59
CA GLY A 93 -2.13 -14.02 12.76
C GLY A 93 -3.09 -12.87 12.46
N PHE A 94 -3.41 -12.60 11.20
CA PHE A 94 -4.42 -11.63 10.80
C PHE A 94 -5.77 -12.34 10.62
N GLU A 95 -6.58 -12.36 11.68
CA GLU A 95 -7.86 -13.08 11.71
C GLU A 95 -8.95 -12.42 10.85
N GLU A 96 -8.95 -11.09 10.77
CA GLU A 96 -9.83 -10.33 9.89
C GLU A 96 -9.03 -9.41 8.98
N ILE A 97 -9.12 -9.67 7.69
CA ILE A 97 -8.89 -8.65 6.66
C ILE A 97 -10.17 -7.80 6.64
N GLU A 98 -10.16 -6.69 7.38
CA GLU A 98 -11.33 -5.83 7.63
C GLU A 98 -12.14 -5.47 6.37
N LYS A 99 -13.39 -5.01 6.60
CA LYS A 99 -14.28 -4.42 5.60
C LYS A 99 -13.61 -3.39 4.68
N GLU A 100 -12.65 -2.61 5.20
CA GLU A 100 -11.93 -1.61 4.39
C GLU A 100 -11.09 -2.25 3.28
N VAL A 101 -10.45 -3.37 3.58
CA VAL A 101 -9.64 -4.11 2.61
C VAL A 101 -10.52 -4.84 1.60
N GLU A 102 -11.64 -5.40 2.05
CA GLU A 102 -12.65 -6.00 1.17
C GLU A 102 -13.23 -4.95 0.21
N LYS A 103 -13.45 -3.72 0.69
CA LYS A 103 -13.80 -2.57 -0.17
C LYS A 103 -12.67 -2.21 -1.14
N MET A 104 -11.41 -2.18 -0.70
CA MET A 104 -10.27 -1.88 -1.59
C MET A 104 -10.10 -2.94 -2.69
N CYS A 105 -10.23 -4.22 -2.36
CA CYS A 105 -10.12 -5.31 -3.34
C CYS A 105 -11.28 -5.28 -4.36
N ASN A 106 -12.49 -4.91 -3.91
CA ASN A 106 -13.68 -4.84 -4.75
C ASN A 106 -13.98 -3.45 -5.31
N LEU A 107 -13.06 -2.48 -5.17
CA LEU A 107 -13.32 -1.08 -5.55
C LEU A 107 -13.69 -0.94 -7.03
N GLY A 108 -13.03 -1.70 -7.91
CA GLY A 108 -13.33 -1.73 -9.34
C GLY A 108 -14.75 -2.24 -9.63
N GLU A 109 -15.15 -3.34 -9.00
CA GLU A 109 -16.53 -3.86 -9.11
C GLU A 109 -17.55 -2.87 -8.54
N MET A 110 -17.23 -2.22 -7.42
CA MET A 110 -18.13 -1.27 -6.78
C MET A 110 -18.36 -0.05 -7.67
N ILE A 111 -17.30 0.51 -8.26
CA ILE A 111 -17.37 1.60 -9.24
C ILE A 111 -18.19 1.18 -10.47
N ALA A 112 -17.98 -0.04 -10.99
CA ALA A 112 -18.72 -0.54 -12.13
C ALA A 112 -20.22 -0.65 -11.83
N ARG A 113 -20.59 -1.22 -10.68
CA ARG A 113 -22.00 -1.34 -10.24
C ARG A 113 -22.65 0.02 -10.07
N GLU A 114 -22.00 0.97 -9.39
CA GLU A 114 -22.51 2.34 -9.24
C GLU A 114 -22.76 3.03 -10.57
N ASN A 115 -21.87 2.84 -11.55
CA ASN A 115 -22.03 3.44 -12.88
C ASN A 115 -23.18 2.82 -13.67
N ILE A 116 -23.38 1.50 -13.57
CA ILE A 116 -24.54 0.82 -14.17
C ILE A 116 -25.84 1.36 -13.57
N GLU A 117 -25.92 1.49 -12.25
CA GLU A 117 -27.10 1.96 -11.54
C GLU A 117 -27.44 3.42 -11.88
N LYS A 118 -26.43 4.30 -11.90
CA LYS A 118 -26.57 5.69 -12.37
C LYS A 118 -27.06 5.77 -13.83
N GLY A 119 -26.54 4.89 -14.70
CA GLY A 119 -26.96 4.79 -16.10
C GLY A 119 -28.43 4.39 -16.25
N LEU A 120 -28.90 3.40 -15.46
CA LEU A 120 -30.30 2.97 -15.47
C LEU A 120 -31.25 4.08 -15.03
N VAL A 121 -30.92 4.79 -13.94
CA VAL A 121 -31.72 5.92 -13.44
C VAL A 121 -31.80 7.07 -14.47
N GLN A 122 -30.68 7.42 -15.11
CA GLN A 122 -30.69 8.43 -16.18
C GLN A 122 -31.53 7.98 -17.39
N GLY A 123 -31.43 6.71 -17.78
CA GLY A 123 -32.23 6.15 -18.87
C GLY A 123 -33.73 6.18 -18.59
N GLN A 124 -34.14 5.85 -17.36
CA GLN A 124 -35.54 5.94 -16.94
C GLN A 124 -36.06 7.38 -16.94
N LYS A 125 -35.28 8.34 -16.42
CA LYS A 125 -35.65 9.77 -16.46
C LYS A 125 -35.86 10.28 -17.89
N ARG A 126 -34.99 9.90 -18.83
CA ARG A 126 -35.14 10.27 -20.26
C ARG A 126 -36.40 9.67 -20.90
N LYS A 127 -36.82 8.47 -20.50
CA LYS A 127 -38.08 7.86 -20.97
C LYS A 127 -39.34 8.55 -20.43
N ILE A 128 -39.27 9.19 -19.27
CA ILE A 128 -40.41 9.89 -18.65
C ILE A 128 -40.56 11.31 -19.24
N LEU A 129 -39.47 11.88 -19.77
CA LEU A 129 -39.41 13.23 -20.34
C LEU A 129 -39.67 13.30 -21.86
N ASN A 130 -39.76 12.15 -22.53
CA ASN A 130 -40.08 12.01 -23.95
C ASN A 130 -41.45 11.32 -24.12
#